data_AF-A0A1V6TWE5-F1
#
_entry.id   AF-A0A1V6TWE5-F1
#
_cell.length_a   1.000
_cell.length_b   1.000
_cell.length_c   1.000
_cell.angle_alpha   90.00
_cell.angle_beta   90.00
_cell.angle_gamma   90.00
#
_symmetry.space_group_name_H-M   'P 1'
#
loop_
_entity.id
_entity.type
_entity.pdbx_description
1 polymer ?
#
loop_
_entity_poly.entity_id
_entity_poly.type
_entity_poly.pdbx_seq_one_letter_code
_entity_poly.pdbx_strand_id
1 'polypeptide(L)'
;MVGVPRSNGCLLCVKRRIKCDQRLPGCVKCDKYGQACPGYDRGFKFITGKPYRDRRQPNPRRNDKKDGTCSKIATSNSNIGLEPCPTLAKREKPSYLIPVDMDIVQHLCVLIDDFSQPCTPSPTHVVVRWFGFLPSIYGQNRVLDATIRSFTAHHFGRTTRNTQMVSYARLAYGEALRGLRKSLETPAEGLSSHIFCAVVLLCMYELFTDTENPDSWMKHANGLSQLVRIRGPDRHNTELDITLLKAARGLIVMHSMFSGEECFLASDEWHDKMRPQYTLDFPPEVHSSIELFFAYFTYAPSLVHKLYGLIKVDSNSAEVPQTVAEVLPKALEMQMKLAIWYEHFSQIVPTPTETISSTGDELYPIILTYTDVSYATFYCGYYSYMVLIHELLKTCGYPGEHEAMVTYFRDQICKSVEYNSVGVMGPYRMAFPLHVAFEVADPVTRSWILNRLEQFSNIYAAAQRENYQTIL
;
A
#
# COMPACT_ATOMS: atom_id res chain seq x y z
N MET A 1 -40.35 14.71 11.52
CA MET A 1 -40.20 13.25 11.31
C MET A 1 -40.47 12.99 9.84
N VAL A 2 -39.45 12.67 9.05
CA VAL A 2 -39.62 12.31 7.62
C VAL A 2 -39.11 10.88 7.49
N GLY A 3 -40.02 9.93 7.29
CA GLY A 3 -39.69 8.52 7.16
C GLY A 3 -38.88 8.25 5.89
N VAL A 4 -37.84 7.43 6.00
CA VAL A 4 -37.04 6.99 4.85
C VAL A 4 -37.94 6.13 3.94
N PRO A 5 -38.11 6.44 2.65
CA PRO A 5 -38.99 5.69 1.77
C PRO A 5 -38.43 4.27 1.47
N ARG A 6 -39.16 3.23 1.90
CA ARG A 6 -38.84 1.81 1.67
C ARG A 6 -39.50 1.27 0.39
N SER A 7 -39.30 1.90 -0.77
CA SER A 7 -39.79 1.28 -2.01
C SER A 7 -38.78 0.22 -2.48
N ASN A 8 -39.26 -0.94 -2.92
CA ASN A 8 -38.43 -2.01 -3.49
C ASN A 8 -38.29 -1.91 -5.02
N GLY A 9 -38.75 -0.80 -5.61
CA GLY A 9 -38.66 -0.59 -7.06
C GLY A 9 -37.27 -0.16 -7.52
N CYS A 10 -36.96 -0.43 -8.79
CA CYS A 10 -35.73 0.03 -9.44
C CYS A 10 -35.59 1.56 -9.35
N LEU A 11 -34.35 2.05 -9.36
CA LEU A 11 -34.06 3.47 -9.16
C LEU A 11 -34.78 4.38 -10.17
N LEU A 12 -34.90 3.93 -11.42
CA LEU A 12 -35.61 4.66 -12.48
C LEU A 12 -37.11 4.82 -12.17
N CYS A 13 -37.79 3.73 -11.79
CA CYS A 13 -39.21 3.77 -11.45
C CYS A 13 -39.48 4.59 -10.19
N VAL A 14 -38.58 4.52 -9.21
CA VAL A 14 -38.70 5.28 -7.96
C VAL A 14 -38.48 6.77 -8.20
N LYS A 15 -37.49 7.14 -9.02
CA LYS A 15 -37.27 8.54 -9.46
C LYS A 15 -38.48 9.07 -10.23
N ARG A 16 -39.08 8.24 -11.08
CA ARG A 16 -40.32 8.54 -11.82
C ARG A 16 -41.59 8.46 -10.96
N ARG A 17 -41.49 8.09 -9.68
CA ARG A 17 -42.61 7.91 -8.73
C ARG A 17 -43.72 6.97 -9.24
N ILE A 18 -43.35 5.94 -10.00
CA ILE A 18 -44.26 4.91 -10.51
C ILE A 18 -44.01 3.56 -9.82
N LYS A 19 -45.07 2.76 -9.62
CA LYS A 19 -44.94 1.43 -9.01
C LYS A 19 -44.16 0.49 -9.93
N CYS A 20 -43.04 -0.05 -9.47
CA CYS A 20 -42.22 -1.00 -10.22
C CYS A 20 -42.74 -2.43 -10.02
N ASP A 21 -42.67 -3.23 -11.08
CA ASP A 21 -43.06 -4.65 -11.14
C ASP A 21 -41.98 -5.62 -10.63
N GLN A 22 -40.76 -5.14 -10.37
CA GLN A 22 -39.66 -5.90 -9.75
C GLN A 22 -39.18 -7.14 -10.53
N ARG A 23 -39.50 -7.23 -11.82
CA ARG A 23 -39.02 -8.32 -12.70
C ARG A 23 -37.52 -8.22 -12.98
N LEU A 24 -36.84 -9.37 -13.05
CA LEU A 24 -35.45 -9.53 -13.48
C LEU A 24 -35.38 -10.06 -14.93
N PRO A 25 -34.38 -9.67 -15.74
CA PRO A 25 -33.27 -8.74 -15.45
C PRO A 25 -33.66 -7.25 -15.52
N GLY A 26 -34.87 -6.91 -16.00
CA GLY A 26 -35.37 -5.54 -16.10
C GLY A 26 -36.88 -5.43 -15.89
N CYS A 27 -37.32 -4.23 -15.51
CA CYS A 27 -38.72 -3.94 -15.23
C CYS A 27 -39.52 -3.64 -16.51
N VAL A 28 -40.76 -4.11 -16.64
CA VAL A 28 -41.57 -3.90 -17.87
C VAL A 28 -41.82 -2.42 -18.14
N LYS A 29 -41.89 -1.60 -17.08
CA LYS A 29 -42.07 -0.15 -17.21
C LYS A 29 -40.82 0.59 -17.70
N CYS A 30 -39.65 -0.02 -17.54
CA CYS A 30 -38.36 0.46 -18.01
C CYS A 30 -38.24 0.14 -19.51
N ASP A 31 -38.60 -1.09 -19.88
CA ASP A 31 -38.62 -1.56 -21.27
C ASP A 31 -39.57 -0.73 -22.14
N LYS A 32 -40.82 -0.52 -21.69
CA LYS A 32 -41.78 0.34 -22.38
C LYS A 32 -41.37 1.81 -22.44
N TYR A 33 -40.49 2.23 -21.56
CA TYR A 33 -39.96 3.59 -21.53
C TYR A 33 -38.72 3.75 -22.43
N GLY A 34 -38.17 2.65 -22.96
CA GLY A 34 -37.02 2.67 -23.88
C GLY A 34 -35.67 2.92 -23.21
N GLN A 35 -35.56 2.68 -21.90
CA GLN A 35 -34.32 2.86 -21.13
C GLN A 35 -33.97 1.58 -20.37
N ALA A 36 -32.68 1.22 -20.37
CA ALA A 36 -32.19 0.04 -19.66
C ALA A 36 -32.51 0.15 -18.15
N CYS A 37 -33.04 -0.92 -17.58
CA CYS A 37 -33.39 -0.96 -16.17
C CYS A 37 -32.10 -0.99 -15.32
N PRO A 38 -31.87 -0.02 -14.42
CA PRO A 38 -30.64 0.05 -13.61
C PRO A 38 -30.57 -1.01 -12.50
N GLY A 39 -31.43 -2.03 -12.53
CA GLY A 39 -31.56 -3.02 -11.47
C GLY A 39 -32.20 -2.49 -10.19
N TYR A 40 -32.19 -3.34 -9.15
CA TYR A 40 -32.84 -3.11 -7.87
C TYR A 40 -31.86 -2.85 -6.73
N ASP A 41 -30.57 -2.93 -7.01
CA ASP A 41 -29.54 -2.77 -6.00
C ASP A 41 -29.41 -1.31 -5.57
N ARG A 42 -29.35 -1.09 -4.26
CA ARG A 42 -29.16 0.24 -3.67
C ARG A 42 -27.89 0.16 -2.87
N GLY A 43 -26.81 0.73 -3.40
CA GLY A 43 -25.56 0.89 -2.66
C GLY A 43 -25.81 1.42 -1.25
N PHE A 44 -25.02 0.94 -0.30
CA PHE A 44 -25.15 1.29 1.11
C PHE A 44 -25.05 2.81 1.31
N LYS A 45 -26.00 3.37 2.07
CA LYS A 45 -25.99 4.78 2.45
C LYS A 45 -25.66 4.89 3.93
N PHE A 46 -24.44 5.32 4.25
CA PHE A 46 -24.03 5.60 5.63
C PHE A 46 -24.82 6.81 6.15
N ILE A 47 -25.56 6.61 7.24
CA ILE A 47 -26.23 7.68 7.99
C ILE A 47 -25.35 7.98 9.20
N THR A 48 -24.79 9.19 9.27
CA THR A 48 -24.12 9.72 10.46
C THR A 48 -25.17 9.92 11.56
N GLY A 49 -25.35 8.90 12.41
CA GLY A 49 -26.18 9.00 13.61
C GLY A 49 -25.53 9.96 14.61
N LYS A 50 -26.22 11.03 14.99
CA LYS A 50 -25.86 11.82 16.19
C LYS A 50 -25.87 10.90 17.41
N PRO A 51 -24.97 11.09 18.40
CA PRO A 51 -24.90 10.23 19.57
C PRO A 51 -26.23 10.23 20.30
N TYR A 52 -26.79 9.03 20.46
CA TYR A 52 -27.99 8.77 21.25
C TYR A 52 -27.68 9.19 22.71
N ARG A 53 -28.30 10.28 23.17
CA ARG A 53 -28.31 10.63 24.60
C ARG A 53 -29.23 9.64 25.30
N ASP A 54 -28.65 8.81 26.16
CA ASP A 54 -29.42 7.90 27.01
C ASP A 54 -30.42 8.70 27.86
N ARG A 55 -31.69 8.29 27.79
CA ARG A 55 -32.76 8.83 28.62
C ARG A 55 -32.51 8.32 30.04
N ARG A 56 -32.14 9.21 30.97
CA ARG A 56 -31.98 8.90 32.41
C ARG A 56 -33.15 8.02 32.87
N GLN A 57 -32.85 6.80 33.30
CA GLN A 57 -33.83 5.96 33.99
C GLN A 57 -34.12 6.56 35.37
N PRO A 58 -35.39 6.57 35.84
CA PRO A 58 -35.71 7.02 37.18
C PRO A 58 -35.22 6.00 38.21
N ASN A 59 -34.57 6.51 39.26
CA ASN A 59 -34.02 5.75 40.38
C ASN A 59 -35.16 5.15 41.24
N PRO A 60 -35.21 3.84 41.54
CA PRO A 60 -36.31 3.25 42.29
C PRO A 60 -36.01 3.25 43.80
N ARG A 61 -36.33 4.34 44.51
CA ARG A 61 -36.50 4.33 45.99
C ARG A 61 -37.46 5.45 46.45
N ARG A 62 -38.73 5.11 46.69
CA ARG A 62 -39.49 5.39 47.93
C ARG A 62 -41.01 5.12 47.78
N ASN A 63 -41.48 4.29 48.72
CA ASN A 63 -42.76 4.30 49.44
C ASN A 63 -44.11 4.08 48.74
N ASP A 64 -44.73 2.99 49.22
CA ASP A 64 -46.03 2.92 49.91
C ASP A 64 -47.29 2.46 49.14
N LYS A 65 -47.76 1.30 49.64
CA LYS A 65 -49.13 0.95 50.05
C LYS A 65 -50.08 0.23 49.08
N LYS A 66 -50.52 -0.94 49.62
CA LYS A 66 -51.84 -1.60 49.54
C LYS A 66 -52.21 -2.22 48.19
N ASP A 67 -52.95 -3.32 48.08
CA ASP A 67 -53.54 -4.34 48.97
C ASP A 67 -53.98 -5.47 47.99
N GLY A 68 -54.17 -6.71 48.47
CA GLY A 68 -55.11 -7.65 47.80
C GLY A 68 -54.55 -8.95 47.21
N THR A 69 -54.26 -9.90 48.09
CA THR A 69 -54.78 -11.29 48.18
C THR A 69 -55.06 -12.18 46.94
N CYS A 70 -54.65 -13.47 47.11
CA CYS A 70 -55.19 -14.75 46.57
C CYS A 70 -54.95 -15.11 45.09
N SER A 71 -54.77 -16.37 44.65
CA SER A 71 -54.42 -17.69 45.19
C SER A 71 -54.72 -18.72 44.07
N LYS A 72 -54.08 -19.91 44.14
CA LYS A 72 -54.42 -21.22 43.51
C LYS A 72 -54.01 -21.42 42.04
N ILE A 73 -53.09 -22.37 41.76
CA ILE A 73 -53.24 -23.84 41.61
C ILE A 73 -54.06 -24.23 40.38
N ALA A 74 -53.44 -24.86 39.38
CA ALA A 74 -53.71 -26.24 38.95
C ALA A 74 -53.16 -26.55 37.55
N THR A 75 -52.49 -27.70 37.49
CA THR A 75 -52.11 -28.55 36.35
C THR A 75 -53.26 -28.98 35.44
N SER A 76 -53.02 -29.09 34.12
CA SER A 76 -53.36 -30.29 33.33
C SER A 76 -52.90 -30.27 31.85
N ASN A 77 -52.38 -31.42 31.45
CA ASN A 77 -52.03 -32.02 30.15
C ASN A 77 -52.58 -31.42 28.84
N SER A 78 -51.75 -31.37 27.79
CA SER A 78 -51.67 -32.42 26.73
C SER A 78 -50.82 -31.95 25.54
N ASN A 79 -49.98 -32.85 25.03
CA ASN A 79 -49.20 -32.69 23.79
C ASN A 79 -50.12 -32.86 22.56
N ILE A 80 -49.89 -32.08 21.49
CA ILE A 80 -49.72 -32.51 20.09
C ILE A 80 -49.20 -31.31 19.27
N GLY A 81 -48.28 -31.63 18.34
CA GLY A 81 -47.27 -30.73 17.76
C GLY A 81 -47.73 -29.58 16.87
N LEU A 82 -46.83 -28.60 16.75
CA LEU A 82 -46.44 -27.87 15.53
C LEU A 82 -45.15 -27.08 15.83
N GLU A 83 -44.28 -27.00 14.83
CA GLU A 83 -42.85 -26.63 14.89
C GLU A 83 -42.50 -25.31 15.63
N PRO A 84 -41.36 -25.25 16.35
CA PRO A 84 -40.82 -23.98 16.86
C PRO A 84 -39.99 -23.26 15.80
N CYS A 85 -40.46 -22.06 15.46
CA CYS A 85 -39.70 -20.93 14.93
C CYS A 85 -38.34 -20.78 15.67
N PRO A 86 -37.20 -20.60 14.99
CA PRO A 86 -35.93 -20.37 15.66
C PRO A 86 -35.96 -19.01 16.37
N THR A 87 -36.12 -19.10 17.68
CA THR A 87 -35.98 -18.05 18.68
C THR A 87 -34.70 -17.25 18.50
N LEU A 88 -34.84 -15.92 18.60
CA LEU A 88 -33.89 -14.95 19.15
C LEU A 88 -32.45 -15.47 19.30
N ALA A 89 -31.63 -15.23 18.28
CA ALA A 89 -30.19 -15.38 18.38
C ALA A 89 -29.70 -14.67 19.64
N LYS A 90 -29.27 -15.47 20.62
CA LYS A 90 -28.54 -14.97 21.78
C LYS A 90 -27.40 -14.10 21.25
N ARG A 91 -27.30 -12.90 21.78
CA ARG A 91 -26.16 -12.01 21.58
C ARG A 91 -24.92 -12.76 22.07
N GLU A 92 -24.20 -13.39 21.15
CA GLU A 92 -22.91 -14.01 21.46
C GLU A 92 -21.99 -12.91 21.98
N LYS A 93 -21.43 -13.14 23.18
CA LYS A 93 -20.29 -12.36 23.65
C LYS A 93 -19.17 -12.53 22.62
N PRO A 94 -18.39 -11.49 22.31
CA PRO A 94 -17.28 -11.63 21.38
C PRO A 94 -16.40 -12.78 21.88
N SER A 95 -16.22 -13.77 21.02
CA SER A 95 -15.36 -14.92 21.26
C SER A 95 -14.02 -14.39 21.77
N TYR A 96 -13.66 -14.73 23.00
CA TYR A 96 -12.30 -14.52 23.47
C TYR A 96 -11.41 -15.33 22.53
N LEU A 97 -10.75 -14.67 21.59
CA LEU A 97 -9.65 -15.31 20.87
C LEU A 97 -8.66 -15.72 21.95
N ILE A 98 -8.32 -17.02 21.94
CA ILE A 98 -7.31 -17.60 22.81
C ILE A 98 -6.08 -16.68 22.72
N PRO A 99 -5.42 -16.31 23.83
CA PRO A 99 -4.14 -15.64 23.77
C PRO A 99 -3.23 -16.48 22.87
N VAL A 100 -2.91 -15.96 21.68
CA VAL A 100 -1.89 -16.60 20.87
C VAL A 100 -0.60 -16.37 21.63
N ASP A 101 -0.10 -17.42 22.28
CA ASP A 101 1.18 -17.37 22.98
C ASP A 101 2.27 -17.23 21.90
N MET A 102 2.59 -15.99 21.58
CA MET A 102 3.56 -15.64 20.55
C MET A 102 4.85 -15.23 21.26
N ASP A 103 5.89 -16.04 21.08
CA ASP A 103 7.25 -15.57 21.31
C ASP A 103 7.62 -14.57 20.20
N ILE A 104 7.26 -13.31 20.41
CA ILE A 104 7.40 -12.26 19.39
C ILE A 104 8.85 -12.09 18.95
N VAL A 105 9.82 -12.27 19.83
CA VAL A 105 11.24 -12.14 19.49
C VAL A 105 11.67 -13.24 18.55
N GLN A 106 11.30 -14.50 18.83
CA GLN A 106 11.59 -15.62 17.93
C GLN A 106 10.91 -15.44 16.57
N HIS A 107 9.64 -15.00 16.56
CA HIS A 107 8.92 -14.75 15.31
C HIS A 107 9.51 -13.58 14.51
N LEU A 108 10.06 -12.55 15.17
CA LEU A 108 10.79 -11.48 14.50
C LEU A 108 12.06 -12.00 13.81
N CYS A 109 12.84 -12.86 14.48
CA CYS A 109 14.02 -13.47 13.87
C CYS A 109 13.67 -14.26 12.60
N VAL A 110 12.64 -15.11 12.67
CA VAL A 110 12.19 -15.89 11.51
C VAL A 110 11.64 -14.98 10.40
N LEU A 111 10.93 -13.90 10.74
CA LEU A 111 10.47 -12.92 9.75
C LEU A 111 11.65 -12.22 9.04
N ILE A 112 12.68 -11.85 9.79
CA ILE A 112 13.91 -11.24 9.24
C ILE A 112 14.61 -12.22 8.29
N ASP A 113 14.67 -13.51 8.66
CA ASP A 113 15.22 -14.56 7.81
C ASP A 113 14.41 -14.73 6.53
N ASP A 114 13.08 -14.84 6.63
CA ASP A 114 12.16 -14.94 5.48
C ASP A 114 12.30 -13.76 4.51
N PHE A 115 12.51 -12.55 5.04
CA PHE A 115 12.71 -11.34 4.24
C PHE A 115 14.09 -11.28 3.57
N SER A 116 15.04 -12.06 4.07
CA SER A 116 16.38 -12.19 3.48
C SER A 116 16.42 -13.24 2.36
N GLN A 117 15.57 -14.26 2.41
CA GLN A 117 15.51 -15.34 1.42
C GLN A 117 15.06 -14.87 0.01
N PRO A 118 15.52 -15.53 -1.08
CA PRO A 118 16.39 -16.72 -1.14
C PRO A 118 17.89 -16.40 -1.08
N CYS A 119 18.26 -15.15 -0.87
CA CYS A 119 19.64 -14.71 -0.94
C CYS A 119 20.26 -14.61 0.45
N THR A 120 21.58 -14.53 0.51
CA THR A 120 22.29 -14.29 1.76
C THR A 120 21.94 -12.89 2.28
N PRO A 121 21.72 -12.72 3.61
CA PRO A 121 21.53 -11.41 4.21
C PRO A 121 22.65 -10.45 3.78
N SER A 122 22.28 -9.39 3.06
CA SER A 122 23.22 -8.43 2.48
C SER A 122 23.12 -7.09 3.22
N PRO A 123 24.24 -6.46 3.62
CA PRO A 123 24.23 -5.14 4.27
C PRO A 123 23.55 -4.03 3.46
N THR A 124 23.38 -4.25 2.15
CA THR A 124 22.68 -3.38 1.20
C THR A 124 21.17 -3.34 1.42
N HIS A 125 20.59 -4.37 2.06
CA HIS A 125 19.14 -4.51 2.16
C HIS A 125 18.57 -3.67 3.31
N VAL A 126 18.25 -2.41 3.02
CA VAL A 126 17.75 -1.43 4.01
C VAL A 126 16.57 -1.95 4.82
N VAL A 127 15.67 -2.73 4.20
CA VAL A 127 14.49 -3.27 4.89
C VAL A 127 14.89 -4.28 5.96
N VAL A 128 15.68 -5.29 5.60
CA VAL A 128 16.15 -6.31 6.57
C VAL A 128 16.94 -5.65 7.69
N ARG A 129 17.77 -4.64 7.37
CA ARG A 129 18.53 -3.90 8.37
C ARG A 129 17.63 -3.23 9.41
N TRP A 130 16.61 -2.47 9.01
CA TRP A 130 15.78 -1.78 9.99
C TRP A 130 14.90 -2.75 10.79
N PHE A 131 14.47 -3.86 10.18
CA PHE A 131 13.80 -4.94 10.90
C PHE A 131 14.70 -5.57 11.98
N GLY A 132 16.02 -5.60 11.77
CA GLY A 132 17.01 -6.04 12.76
C GLY A 132 17.03 -5.23 14.07
N PHE A 133 16.49 -4.01 14.10
CA PHE A 133 16.33 -3.24 15.34
C PHE A 133 15.10 -3.66 16.14
N LEU A 134 14.08 -4.26 15.52
CA LEU A 134 12.79 -4.54 16.17
C LEU A 134 12.92 -5.41 17.43
N PRO A 135 13.73 -6.49 17.47
CA PRO A 135 13.88 -7.31 18.68
C PRO A 135 14.41 -6.52 19.88
N SER A 136 15.33 -5.58 19.67
CA SER A 136 15.96 -4.82 20.77
C SER A 136 15.11 -3.65 21.27
N ILE A 137 14.21 -3.13 20.42
CA ILE A 137 13.30 -2.02 20.77
C ILE A 137 11.90 -2.48 21.17
N TYR A 138 11.58 -3.77 21.02
CA TYR A 138 10.31 -4.35 21.47
C TYR A 138 10.16 -4.25 22.99
N GLY A 139 8.96 -3.91 23.46
CA GLY A 139 8.63 -3.70 24.87
C GLY A 139 8.90 -2.27 25.37
N GLN A 140 9.51 -1.41 24.54
CA GLN A 140 9.83 -0.02 24.92
C GLN A 140 8.69 0.96 24.63
N ASN A 141 7.80 0.66 23.67
CA ASN A 141 6.68 1.53 23.31
C ASN A 141 5.45 0.73 22.91
N ARG A 142 4.33 0.96 23.61
CA ARG A 142 3.10 0.17 23.43
C ARG A 142 2.49 0.24 22.03
N VAL A 143 2.63 1.38 21.34
CA VAL A 143 2.13 1.53 19.96
C VAL A 143 2.98 0.70 19.01
N LEU A 144 4.30 0.84 19.11
CA LEU A 144 5.23 0.03 18.32
C LEU A 144 5.04 -1.47 18.60
N ASP A 145 4.87 -1.86 19.86
CA ASP A 145 4.65 -3.27 20.24
C ASP A 145 3.38 -3.83 19.62
N ALA A 146 2.29 -3.05 19.59
CA ALA A 146 1.05 -3.45 18.92
C ALA A 146 1.24 -3.58 17.40
N THR A 147 2.00 -2.67 16.79
CA THR A 147 2.33 -2.75 15.36
C THR A 147 3.20 -3.97 15.03
N ILE A 148 4.22 -4.25 15.84
CA ILE A 148 5.08 -5.43 15.69
C ILE A 148 4.23 -6.70 15.79
N ARG A 149 3.41 -6.82 16.84
CA ARG A 149 2.49 -7.97 17.00
C ARG A 149 1.56 -8.13 15.79
N SER A 150 1.05 -7.03 15.26
CA SER A 150 0.18 -7.03 14.09
C SER A 150 0.89 -7.55 12.84
N PHE A 151 2.02 -6.96 12.49
CA PHE A 151 2.77 -7.31 11.28
C PHE A 151 3.27 -8.76 11.34
N THR A 152 3.90 -9.14 12.46
CA THR A 152 4.39 -10.50 12.67
C THR A 152 3.24 -11.51 12.61
N ALA A 153 2.14 -11.32 13.35
CA ALA A 153 1.03 -12.26 13.31
C ALA A 153 0.38 -12.37 11.93
N HIS A 154 0.36 -11.29 11.14
CA HIS A 154 -0.15 -11.38 9.77
C HIS A 154 0.76 -12.25 8.90
N HIS A 155 2.07 -11.99 8.91
CA HIS A 155 3.06 -12.77 8.17
C HIS A 155 2.92 -14.26 8.45
N PHE A 156 2.97 -14.65 9.73
CA PHE A 156 2.82 -16.06 10.12
C PHE A 156 1.43 -16.61 9.80
N GLY A 157 0.37 -15.82 10.01
CA GLY A 157 -0.99 -16.21 9.67
C GLY A 157 -1.16 -16.53 8.18
N ARG A 158 -0.49 -15.79 7.29
CA ARG A 158 -0.48 -16.04 5.84
C ARG A 158 0.38 -17.26 5.50
N THR A 159 1.64 -17.27 5.93
CA THR A 159 2.62 -18.32 5.59
C THR A 159 2.18 -19.70 6.11
N THR A 160 1.59 -19.76 7.30
CA THR A 160 1.10 -21.01 7.91
C THR A 160 -0.38 -21.30 7.61
N ARG A 161 -1.06 -20.43 6.84
CA ARG A 161 -2.52 -20.49 6.59
C ARG A 161 -3.37 -20.54 7.88
N ASN A 162 -2.91 -19.88 8.93
CA ASN A 162 -3.58 -19.79 10.22
C ASN A 162 -4.51 -18.55 10.28
N THR A 163 -5.81 -18.78 10.12
CA THR A 163 -6.83 -17.72 10.14
C THR A 163 -7.00 -17.04 11.49
N GLN A 164 -6.67 -17.71 12.60
CA GLN A 164 -6.71 -17.13 13.94
C GLN A 164 -5.62 -16.07 14.11
N MET A 165 -4.40 -16.36 13.62
CA MET A 165 -3.30 -15.38 13.61
C MET A 165 -3.61 -14.18 12.72
N VAL A 166 -4.22 -14.38 11.55
CA VAL A 166 -4.69 -13.27 10.69
C VAL A 166 -5.74 -12.42 11.41
N SER A 167 -6.66 -13.05 12.14
CA SER A 167 -7.67 -12.34 12.94
C SER A 167 -7.05 -11.56 14.09
N TYR A 168 -6.07 -12.14 14.78
CA TYR A 168 -5.29 -11.47 15.82
C TYR A 168 -4.52 -10.27 15.27
N ALA A 169 -3.89 -10.42 14.10
CA ALA A 169 -3.17 -9.35 13.43
C ALA A 169 -4.05 -8.11 13.19
N ARG A 170 -5.30 -8.31 12.76
CA ARG A 170 -6.30 -7.25 12.56
C ARG A 170 -6.69 -6.56 13.87
N LEU A 171 -6.79 -7.31 14.97
CA LEU A 171 -7.08 -6.72 16.29
C LEU A 171 -5.90 -5.89 16.81
N ALA A 172 -4.68 -6.42 16.70
CA ALA A 172 -3.46 -5.71 17.06
C ALA A 172 -3.24 -4.47 16.18
N TYR A 173 -3.57 -4.54 14.89
CA TYR A 173 -3.57 -3.39 13.98
C TYR A 173 -4.52 -2.29 14.47
N GLY A 174 -5.76 -2.64 14.81
CA GLY A 174 -6.72 -1.70 15.36
C GLY A 174 -6.29 -1.11 16.72
N GLU A 175 -5.60 -1.89 17.54
CA GLU A 175 -4.96 -1.43 18.79
C GLU A 175 -3.87 -0.39 18.49
N ALA A 176 -2.97 -0.70 17.56
CA ALA A 176 -1.90 0.19 17.12
C ALA A 176 -2.44 1.53 16.59
N LEU A 177 -3.48 1.52 15.74
CA LEU A 177 -4.09 2.76 15.23
C LEU A 177 -4.70 3.64 16.33
N ARG A 178 -5.39 3.03 17.32
CA ARG A 178 -5.95 3.78 18.46
C ARG A 178 -4.85 4.36 19.33
N GLY A 179 -3.80 3.59 19.57
CA GLY A 179 -2.61 4.02 20.31
C GLY A 179 -1.91 5.17 19.60
N LEU A 180 -1.58 4.99 18.32
CA LEU A 180 -0.93 5.98 17.47
C LEU A 180 -1.69 7.31 17.48
N ARG A 181 -3.02 7.28 17.28
CA ARG A 181 -3.84 8.49 17.33
C ARG A 181 -3.64 9.28 18.63
N LYS A 182 -3.59 8.59 19.77
CA LYS A 182 -3.37 9.21 21.08
C LYS A 182 -1.93 9.74 21.23
N SER A 183 -0.94 8.96 20.80
CA SER A 183 0.47 9.36 20.87
C SER A 183 0.77 10.61 20.03
N LEU A 184 0.09 10.77 18.89
CA LEU A 184 0.22 11.95 18.02
C LEU A 184 -0.36 13.24 18.64
N GLU A 185 -1.19 13.15 19.69
CA GLU A 185 -1.69 14.34 20.41
C GLU A 185 -0.59 15.00 21.26
N THR A 186 0.50 14.28 21.56
CA THR A 186 1.61 14.77 22.38
C THR A 186 2.90 14.87 21.57
N PRO A 187 3.45 16.06 21.29
CA PRO A 187 4.62 16.21 20.41
C PRO A 187 5.86 15.40 20.83
N ALA A 188 6.12 15.26 22.13
CA ALA A 188 7.26 14.49 22.63
C ALA A 188 7.16 12.99 22.27
N GLU A 189 5.95 12.43 22.30
CA GLU A 189 5.71 11.02 21.95
C GLU A 189 5.52 10.85 20.45
N GLY A 190 4.66 11.67 19.83
CA GLY A 190 4.34 11.61 18.40
C GLY A 190 5.55 11.81 17.48
N LEU A 191 6.58 12.54 17.94
CA LEU A 191 7.83 12.75 17.22
C LEU A 191 8.99 11.88 17.74
N SER A 192 8.70 10.81 18.48
CA SER A 192 9.72 9.84 18.92
C SER A 192 10.11 8.87 17.81
N SER A 193 11.30 8.27 17.90
CA SER A 193 11.77 7.24 16.96
C SER A 193 10.89 6.00 16.97
N HIS A 194 10.31 5.62 18.13
CA HIS A 194 9.38 4.49 18.23
C HIS A 194 8.08 4.74 17.45
N ILE A 195 7.51 5.94 17.53
CA ILE A 195 6.32 6.29 16.73
C ILE A 195 6.66 6.36 15.25
N PHE A 196 7.82 6.91 14.88
CA PHE A 196 8.27 6.89 13.49
C PHE A 196 8.40 5.46 12.96
N CYS A 197 9.04 4.56 13.71
CA CYS A 197 9.14 3.14 13.39
C CYS A 197 7.77 2.49 13.25
N ALA A 198 6.84 2.77 14.17
CA ALA A 198 5.48 2.24 14.14
C ALA A 198 4.74 2.69 12.86
N VAL A 199 4.88 3.95 12.44
CA VAL A 199 4.24 4.46 11.20
C VAL A 199 4.84 3.83 9.95
N VAL A 200 6.17 3.66 9.89
CA VAL A 200 6.82 2.94 8.78
C VAL A 200 6.32 1.50 8.70
N LEU A 201 6.25 0.79 9.84
CA LEU A 201 5.80 -0.60 9.89
C LEU A 201 4.29 -0.75 9.59
N LEU A 202 3.45 0.22 9.99
CA LEU A 202 2.03 0.26 9.60
C LEU A 202 1.87 0.50 8.09
N CYS A 203 2.68 1.37 7.49
CA CYS A 203 2.66 1.56 6.04
C CYS A 203 3.09 0.28 5.31
N MET A 204 4.09 -0.43 5.82
CA MET A 204 4.48 -1.74 5.30
C MET A 204 3.35 -2.76 5.47
N TYR A 205 2.68 -2.79 6.62
CA TYR A 205 1.53 -3.67 6.87
C TYR A 205 0.47 -3.53 5.76
N GLU A 206 0.05 -2.32 5.41
CA GLU A 206 -0.94 -2.13 4.33
C GLU A 206 -0.50 -2.72 2.99
N LEU A 207 0.78 -2.60 2.65
CA LEU A 207 1.31 -3.12 1.39
C LEU A 207 1.17 -4.65 1.26
N PHE A 208 1.18 -5.37 2.38
CA PHE A 208 1.08 -6.84 2.41
C PHE A 208 -0.33 -7.36 2.75
N THR A 209 -1.20 -6.54 3.35
CA THR A 209 -2.41 -7.06 4.04
C THR A 209 -3.75 -6.60 3.48
N ASP A 210 -3.88 -5.37 2.96
CA ASP A 210 -5.19 -4.78 2.62
C ASP A 210 -5.56 -5.01 1.15
N THR A 211 -6.02 -6.23 0.87
CA THR A 211 -6.53 -6.63 -0.45
C THR A 211 -7.97 -6.16 -0.74
N GLU A 212 -8.60 -5.40 0.17
CA GLU A 212 -9.98 -4.92 -0.03
C GLU A 212 -10.02 -3.42 -0.37
N ASN A 213 -9.03 -2.65 0.06
CA ASN A 213 -8.89 -1.24 -0.28
C ASN A 213 -7.46 -0.92 -0.75
N PRO A 214 -7.23 -0.90 -2.07
CA PRO A 214 -5.88 -0.87 -2.59
C PRO A 214 -5.21 0.52 -2.44
N ASP A 215 -5.97 1.56 -2.06
CA ASP A 215 -5.49 2.90 -1.71
C ASP A 215 -5.06 3.06 -0.24
N SER A 216 -5.23 2.05 0.62
CA SER A 216 -4.96 2.17 2.06
C SER A 216 -3.50 2.48 2.36
N TRP A 217 -2.56 1.88 1.61
CA TRP A 217 -1.14 2.17 1.76
C TRP A 217 -0.81 3.62 1.38
N MET A 218 -1.51 4.21 0.40
CA MET A 218 -1.31 5.60 -0.02
C MET A 218 -1.67 6.58 1.10
N LYS A 219 -2.71 6.28 1.88
CA LYS A 219 -3.09 7.07 3.06
C LYS A 219 -2.01 7.03 4.15
N HIS A 220 -1.43 5.85 4.38
CA HIS A 220 -0.30 5.71 5.31
C HIS A 220 0.96 6.38 4.80
N ALA A 221 1.26 6.28 3.50
CA ALA A 221 2.39 6.96 2.88
C ALA A 221 2.26 8.49 2.97
N ASN A 222 1.04 9.04 2.84
CA ASN A 222 0.76 10.44 3.12
C ASN A 222 1.05 10.79 4.59
N GLY A 223 0.48 10.03 5.53
CA GLY A 223 0.72 10.24 6.96
C GLY A 223 2.20 10.15 7.34
N LEU A 224 2.93 9.21 6.76
CA LEU A 224 4.37 9.04 6.89
C LEU A 224 5.13 10.26 6.34
N SER A 225 4.79 10.73 5.14
CA SER A 225 5.36 11.93 4.52
C SER A 225 5.18 13.16 5.43
N GLN A 226 3.97 13.39 5.94
CA GLN A 226 3.67 14.48 6.86
C GLN A 226 4.46 14.35 8.17
N LEU A 227 4.52 13.15 8.76
CA LEU A 227 5.27 12.91 9.99
C LEU A 227 6.76 13.21 9.80
N VAL A 228 7.38 12.72 8.73
CA VAL A 228 8.80 12.97 8.45
C VAL A 228 9.05 14.47 8.24
N ARG A 229 8.16 15.15 7.50
CA ARG A 229 8.24 16.61 7.29
C ARG A 229 8.13 17.39 8.60
N ILE A 230 7.23 17.00 9.52
CA ILE A 230 7.06 17.64 10.83
C ILE A 230 8.23 17.34 11.77
N ARG A 231 8.78 16.11 11.74
CA ARG A 231 9.98 15.75 12.49
C ARG A 231 11.17 16.61 12.08
N GLY A 232 11.26 16.93 10.79
CA GLY A 232 12.34 17.69 10.20
C GLY A 232 13.68 16.92 10.20
N PRO A 233 14.70 17.46 9.50
CA PRO A 233 16.01 16.81 9.36
C PRO A 233 16.74 16.60 10.69
N ASP A 234 16.60 17.53 11.63
CA ASP A 234 17.31 17.52 12.92
C ASP A 234 16.87 16.43 13.90
N ARG A 235 15.75 15.73 13.64
CA ARG A 235 15.32 14.58 14.43
C ARG A 235 15.85 13.25 13.91
N HIS A 236 16.72 13.28 12.89
CA HIS A 236 17.31 12.09 12.27
C HIS A 236 18.82 12.06 12.49
N ASN A 237 19.23 11.81 13.74
CA ASN A 237 20.65 11.81 14.14
C ASN A 237 21.11 10.47 14.74
N THR A 238 20.18 9.54 14.99
CA THR A 238 20.53 8.18 15.44
C THR A 238 20.61 7.24 14.25
N GLU A 239 21.35 6.14 14.42
CA GLU A 239 21.40 5.09 13.40
C GLU A 239 19.99 4.55 13.07
N LEU A 240 19.14 4.36 14.09
CA LEU A 240 17.75 3.91 13.90
C LEU A 240 16.97 4.92 13.05
N ASP A 241 16.99 6.21 13.41
CA ASP A 241 16.22 7.24 12.70
C ASP A 241 16.66 7.37 11.23
N ILE A 242 17.96 7.34 10.97
CA ILE A 242 18.49 7.46 9.60
C ILE A 242 18.18 6.19 8.80
N THR A 243 18.28 5.00 9.41
CA THR A 243 17.90 3.75 8.74
C THR A 243 16.41 3.72 8.41
N LEU A 244 15.54 4.19 9.33
CA LEU A 244 14.11 4.34 9.08
C LEU A 244 13.80 5.39 8.01
N LEU A 245 14.52 6.51 7.98
CA LEU A 245 14.38 7.53 6.93
C LEU A 245 14.71 6.94 5.55
N LYS A 246 15.79 6.17 5.44
CA LYS A 246 16.16 5.46 4.20
C LYS A 246 15.14 4.39 3.80
N ALA A 247 14.51 3.72 4.77
CA ALA A 247 13.44 2.76 4.49
C ALA A 247 12.14 3.47 4.04
N ALA A 248 11.83 4.63 4.62
CA ALA A 248 10.64 5.41 4.33
C ALA A 248 10.71 6.15 2.97
N ARG A 249 11.91 6.52 2.50
CA ARG A 249 12.06 7.40 1.32
C ARG A 249 11.37 6.88 0.07
N GLY A 250 11.41 5.58 -0.20
CA GLY A 250 10.75 4.97 -1.35
C GLY A 250 9.24 5.22 -1.31
N LEU A 251 8.63 4.97 -0.14
CA LEU A 251 7.19 5.20 0.08
C LEU A 251 6.81 6.67 -0.08
N ILE A 252 7.65 7.59 0.40
CA ILE A 252 7.42 9.03 0.31
C ILE A 252 7.54 9.50 -1.15
N VAL A 253 8.58 9.08 -1.87
CA VAL A 253 8.76 9.42 -3.29
C VAL A 253 7.61 8.89 -4.13
N MET A 254 7.20 7.64 -3.89
CA MET A 254 6.05 7.03 -4.56
C MET A 254 4.74 7.77 -4.26
N HIS A 255 4.49 8.15 -3.01
CA HIS A 255 3.34 8.98 -2.66
C HIS A 255 3.35 10.30 -3.42
N SER A 256 4.48 11.03 -3.42
CA SER A 256 4.62 12.28 -4.16
C SER A 256 4.30 12.09 -5.64
N MET A 257 4.86 11.05 -6.28
CA MET A 257 4.67 10.74 -7.69
C MET A 257 3.21 10.49 -8.09
N PHE A 258 2.45 9.80 -7.25
CA PHE A 258 1.06 9.42 -7.56
C PHE A 258 0.02 10.44 -7.08
N SER A 259 0.33 11.22 -6.04
CA SER A 259 -0.57 12.26 -5.52
C SER A 259 -0.49 13.58 -6.30
N GLY A 260 0.57 13.81 -7.07
CA GLY A 260 0.83 15.12 -7.69
C GLY A 260 1.55 16.10 -6.76
N GLU A 261 1.89 15.70 -5.53
CA GLU A 261 2.56 16.56 -4.54
C GLU A 261 4.08 16.61 -4.73
N GLU A 262 4.68 17.77 -4.45
CA GLU A 262 6.15 17.90 -4.45
C GLU A 262 6.82 16.96 -3.44
N CYS A 263 7.95 16.39 -3.85
CA CYS A 263 8.77 15.56 -2.98
C CYS A 263 9.71 16.43 -2.15
N PHE A 264 9.38 16.66 -0.88
CA PHE A 264 10.21 17.48 0.01
C PHE A 264 11.60 16.88 0.28
N LEU A 265 11.79 15.58 0.04
CA LEU A 265 13.09 14.92 0.17
C LEU A 265 14.09 15.33 -0.94
N ALA A 266 13.66 16.12 -1.92
CA ALA A 266 14.49 16.59 -3.03
C ALA A 266 15.44 17.76 -2.69
N SER A 267 15.46 18.23 -1.44
CA SER A 267 16.40 19.27 -1.00
C SER A 267 17.71 18.69 -0.46
N ASP A 268 18.80 19.43 -0.64
CA ASP A 268 20.15 19.07 -0.17
C ASP A 268 20.19 18.69 1.32
N GLU A 269 19.41 19.38 2.18
CA GLU A 269 19.34 19.10 3.61
C GLU A 269 18.92 17.65 3.91
N TRP A 270 17.95 17.11 3.17
CA TRP A 270 17.49 15.72 3.32
C TRP A 270 18.47 14.72 2.70
N HIS A 271 19.10 15.06 1.57
CA HIS A 271 20.15 14.23 0.98
C HIS A 271 21.35 14.09 1.92
N ASP A 272 21.78 15.18 2.55
CA ASP A 272 22.87 15.20 3.53
C ASP A 272 22.55 14.32 4.75
N LYS A 273 21.30 14.34 5.25
CA LYS A 273 20.89 13.45 6.36
C LYS A 273 20.87 11.97 5.99
N MET A 274 20.66 11.62 4.72
CA MET A 274 20.68 10.23 4.26
C MET A 274 22.08 9.76 3.85
N ARG A 275 23.05 10.65 3.65
CA ARG A 275 24.42 10.28 3.27
C ARG A 275 25.18 9.41 4.30
N PRO A 276 24.99 9.50 5.62
CA PRO A 276 25.76 8.70 6.57
C PRO A 276 25.64 7.18 6.34
N GLN A 277 26.76 6.49 6.51
CA GLN A 277 26.86 5.03 6.46
C GLN A 277 27.14 4.49 7.86
N TYR A 278 26.36 3.48 8.27
CA TYR A 278 26.47 2.84 9.57
C TYR A 278 26.86 1.35 9.49
N THR A 279 27.14 0.82 8.29
CA THR A 279 27.56 -0.59 8.08
C THR A 279 29.03 -0.63 7.71
N LEU A 280 29.85 -1.24 8.57
CA LEU A 280 31.29 -1.35 8.39
C LEU A 280 31.67 -2.32 7.26
N ASP A 281 30.87 -3.37 7.03
CA ASP A 281 31.14 -4.39 6.02
C ASP A 281 30.62 -4.03 4.61
N PHE A 282 30.18 -2.78 4.40
CA PHE A 282 29.63 -2.35 3.13
C PHE A 282 30.62 -1.40 2.41
N PRO A 283 31.02 -1.68 1.15
CA PRO A 283 31.97 -0.83 0.44
C PRO A 283 31.49 0.63 0.37
N PRO A 284 32.27 1.62 0.86
CA PRO A 284 31.82 3.02 0.92
C PRO A 284 31.50 3.64 -0.44
N GLU A 285 32.19 3.19 -1.50
CA GLU A 285 31.96 3.66 -2.86
C GLU A 285 30.59 3.19 -3.39
N VAL A 286 30.24 1.92 -3.14
CA VAL A 286 28.92 1.38 -3.49
C VAL A 286 27.82 2.08 -2.68
N HIS A 287 28.06 2.32 -1.39
CA HIS A 287 27.15 3.09 -0.54
C HIS A 287 26.89 4.49 -1.09
N SER A 288 27.96 5.23 -1.39
CA SER A 288 27.88 6.60 -1.91
C SER A 288 27.14 6.64 -3.24
N SER A 289 27.40 5.68 -4.13
CA SER A 289 26.72 5.57 -5.41
C SER A 289 25.22 5.29 -5.25
N ILE A 290 24.82 4.43 -4.30
CA ILE A 290 23.40 4.19 -3.99
C ILE A 290 22.73 5.45 -3.43
N GLU A 291 23.34 6.15 -2.48
CA GLU A 291 22.73 7.37 -1.93
C GLU A 291 22.60 8.46 -2.99
N LEU A 292 23.56 8.57 -3.92
CA LEU A 292 23.49 9.48 -5.06
C LEU A 292 22.31 9.13 -6.00
N PHE A 293 22.13 7.84 -6.30
CA PHE A 293 20.98 7.39 -7.09
C PHE A 293 19.66 7.79 -6.45
N PHE A 294 19.52 7.56 -5.13
CA PHE A 294 18.30 7.95 -4.43
C PHE A 294 18.09 9.46 -4.39
N ALA A 295 19.15 10.25 -4.24
CA ALA A 295 19.07 11.70 -4.34
C ALA A 295 18.49 12.11 -5.71
N TYR A 296 18.98 11.54 -6.81
CA TYR A 296 18.39 11.75 -8.14
C TYR A 296 16.93 11.31 -8.22
N PHE A 297 16.61 10.16 -7.63
CA PHE A 297 15.26 9.59 -7.65
C PHE A 297 14.24 10.47 -6.90
N THR A 298 14.65 11.25 -5.89
CA THR A 298 13.75 12.20 -5.21
C THR A 298 13.20 13.30 -6.12
N TYR A 299 13.87 13.58 -7.25
CA TYR A 299 13.38 14.55 -8.25
C TYR A 299 12.36 13.95 -9.24
N ALA A 300 12.24 12.62 -9.31
CA ALA A 300 11.39 11.93 -10.27
C ALA A 300 9.92 12.40 -10.25
N PRO A 301 9.28 12.61 -9.07
CA PRO A 301 7.91 13.11 -9.00
C PRO A 301 7.70 14.41 -9.78
N SER A 302 8.64 15.36 -9.69
CA SER A 302 8.52 16.65 -10.39
C SER A 302 8.48 16.50 -11.92
N LEU A 303 9.27 15.57 -12.47
CA LEU A 303 9.32 15.30 -13.90
C LEU A 303 8.08 14.54 -14.35
N VAL A 304 7.63 13.56 -13.56
CA VAL A 304 6.43 12.76 -13.83
C VAL A 304 5.18 13.64 -13.84
N HIS A 305 5.05 14.59 -12.91
CA HIS A 305 3.90 15.50 -12.90
C HIS A 305 3.85 16.39 -14.14
N LYS A 306 5.01 16.86 -14.60
CA LYS A 306 5.11 17.65 -15.85
C LYS A 306 4.78 16.79 -17.07
N LEU A 307 5.24 15.54 -17.12
CA LEU A 307 4.88 14.58 -18.15
C LEU A 307 3.36 14.38 -18.24
N TYR A 308 2.70 14.06 -17.12
CA TYR A 308 1.25 13.89 -17.11
C TYR A 308 0.50 15.18 -17.47
N GLY A 309 1.02 16.35 -17.07
CA GLY A 309 0.49 17.64 -17.48
C GLY A 309 0.53 17.82 -18.99
N LEU A 310 1.64 17.46 -19.64
CA LEU A 310 1.79 17.55 -21.09
C LEU A 310 0.86 16.58 -21.85
N ILE A 311 0.66 15.37 -21.33
CA ILE A 311 -0.18 14.34 -21.98
C ILE A 311 -1.67 14.68 -21.92
N LYS A 312 -2.12 15.32 -20.83
CA LYS A 312 -3.55 15.64 -20.62
C LYS A 312 -4.03 16.91 -21.31
N VAL A 313 -3.12 17.80 -21.70
CA VAL A 313 -3.43 19.08 -22.33
C VAL A 313 -3.55 18.89 -23.85
N ASP A 314 -4.51 19.56 -24.49
CA ASP A 314 -4.59 19.61 -25.95
C ASP A 314 -3.27 20.18 -26.51
N SER A 315 -2.64 19.47 -27.43
CA SER A 315 -1.39 19.82 -28.12
C SER A 315 -1.35 21.26 -28.65
N ASN A 316 -2.52 21.88 -28.89
CA ASN A 316 -2.66 23.26 -29.37
C ASN A 316 -2.73 24.33 -28.26
N SER A 317 -2.64 23.95 -26.99
CA SER A 317 -2.65 24.90 -25.87
C SER A 317 -1.36 25.73 -25.83
N ALA A 318 -1.51 27.03 -25.60
CA ALA A 318 -0.39 27.96 -25.45
C ALA A 318 0.52 27.65 -24.25
N GLU A 319 0.07 26.80 -23.30
CA GLU A 319 0.82 26.40 -22.11
C GLU A 319 1.85 25.28 -22.38
N VAL A 320 1.67 24.52 -23.47
CA VAL A 320 2.53 23.38 -23.82
C VAL A 320 3.96 23.83 -24.13
N PRO A 321 4.22 24.82 -25.02
CA PRO A 321 5.58 25.27 -25.32
C PRO A 321 6.34 25.80 -24.09
N GLN A 322 5.64 26.49 -23.19
CA GLN A 322 6.24 27.01 -21.95
C GLN A 322 6.62 25.88 -21.00
N THR A 323 5.75 24.89 -20.83
CA THR A 323 6.01 23.71 -20.00
C THR A 323 7.17 22.88 -20.55
N VAL A 324 7.22 22.69 -21.88
CA VAL A 324 8.33 22.02 -22.57
C VAL A 324 9.64 22.76 -22.34
N ALA A 325 9.68 24.09 -22.52
CA ALA A 325 10.87 24.90 -22.30
C ALA A 325 11.40 24.82 -20.85
N GLU A 326 10.51 24.63 -19.87
CA GLU A 326 10.88 24.49 -18.45
C GLU A 326 11.40 23.08 -18.11
N VAL A 327 10.77 22.03 -18.66
CA VAL A 327 11.02 20.64 -18.25
C VAL A 327 12.15 19.98 -19.06
N LEU A 328 12.31 20.35 -20.32
CA LEU A 328 13.27 19.70 -21.22
C LEU A 328 14.73 19.80 -20.72
N PRO A 329 15.23 20.96 -20.27
CA PRO A 329 16.59 21.04 -19.72
C PRO A 329 16.79 20.15 -18.50
N LYS A 330 15.79 20.07 -17.62
CA LYS A 330 15.83 19.23 -16.40
C LYS A 330 15.85 17.75 -16.76
N ALA A 331 15.08 17.33 -17.76
CA ALA A 331 15.07 15.95 -18.25
C ALA A 331 16.42 15.55 -18.85
N LEU A 332 17.02 16.42 -19.67
CA LEU A 332 18.35 16.18 -20.27
C LEU A 332 19.46 16.15 -19.21
N GLU A 333 19.41 17.05 -18.24
CA GLU A 333 20.36 17.05 -17.11
C GLU A 333 20.25 15.75 -16.31
N MET A 334 19.04 15.29 -16.01
CA MET A 334 18.81 14.06 -15.28
C MET A 334 19.25 12.84 -16.10
N GLN A 335 18.98 12.82 -17.41
CA GLN A 335 19.47 11.78 -18.32
C GLN A 335 21.00 11.64 -18.25
N MET A 336 21.71 12.77 -18.35
CA MET A 336 23.17 12.80 -18.25
C MET A 336 23.66 12.31 -16.89
N LYS A 337 23.06 12.81 -15.79
CA LYS A 337 23.39 12.41 -14.43
C LYS A 337 23.21 10.90 -14.21
N LEU A 338 22.12 10.34 -14.71
CA LEU A 338 21.83 8.91 -14.63
C LEU A 338 22.78 8.07 -15.49
N ALA A 339 23.15 8.54 -16.69
CA ALA A 339 24.12 7.85 -17.54
C ALA A 339 25.52 7.78 -16.90
N ILE A 340 26.00 8.90 -16.35
CA ILE A 340 27.27 8.95 -15.60
C ILE A 340 27.20 8.04 -14.38
N TRP A 341 26.08 8.09 -13.65
CA TRP A 341 25.88 7.21 -12.49
C TRP A 341 25.94 5.73 -12.89
N TYR A 342 25.29 5.33 -13.98
CA TYR A 342 25.28 3.95 -14.46
C TYR A 342 26.68 3.48 -14.87
N GLU A 343 27.43 4.33 -15.60
CA GLU A 343 28.81 4.03 -15.99
C GLU A 343 29.68 3.78 -14.76
N HIS A 344 29.62 4.65 -13.75
CA HIS A 344 30.34 4.44 -12.50
C HIS A 344 29.85 3.20 -11.75
N PHE A 345 28.53 3.04 -11.57
CA PHE A 345 27.94 1.95 -10.80
C PHE A 345 28.29 0.57 -11.40
N SER A 346 28.28 0.44 -12.73
CA SER A 346 28.64 -0.79 -13.43
C SER A 346 30.13 -1.17 -13.33
N GLN A 347 31.01 -0.24 -12.95
CA GLN A 347 32.42 -0.52 -12.70
C GLN A 347 32.66 -1.06 -11.29
N ILE A 348 31.85 -0.65 -10.32
CA ILE A 348 32.00 -0.99 -8.90
C ILE A 348 31.08 -2.14 -8.45
N VAL A 349 30.03 -2.43 -9.22
CA VAL A 349 29.06 -3.50 -8.99
C VAL A 349 28.93 -4.35 -10.26
N PRO A 350 28.95 -5.70 -10.17
CA PRO A 350 28.77 -6.56 -11.33
C PRO A 350 27.51 -6.22 -12.13
N THR A 351 27.65 -6.12 -13.44
CA THR A 351 26.53 -5.92 -14.36
C THR A 351 25.65 -7.16 -14.46
N PRO A 352 24.35 -7.01 -14.77
CA PRO A 352 23.50 -8.16 -15.03
C PRO A 352 24.03 -9.00 -16.19
N THR A 353 23.78 -10.31 -16.10
CA THR A 353 24.10 -11.27 -17.16
C THR A 353 22.83 -11.88 -17.71
N GLU A 354 22.82 -12.18 -19.00
CA GLU A 354 21.69 -12.86 -19.63
C GLU A 354 21.77 -14.38 -19.45
N THR A 355 20.65 -14.99 -19.05
CA THR A 355 20.50 -16.45 -18.95
C THR A 355 19.15 -16.89 -19.49
N ILE A 356 18.99 -18.18 -19.79
CA ILE A 356 17.70 -18.74 -20.19
C ILE A 356 16.76 -18.75 -18.98
N SER A 357 15.49 -18.37 -19.20
CA SER A 357 14.42 -18.44 -18.19
C SER A 357 14.27 -19.87 -17.66
N SER A 358 14.23 -20.02 -16.33
CA SER A 358 13.97 -21.30 -15.67
C SER A 358 12.48 -21.69 -15.69
N THR A 359 11.61 -20.71 -15.91
CA THR A 359 10.15 -20.89 -15.92
C THR A 359 9.57 -21.17 -17.31
N GLY A 360 10.39 -21.09 -18.36
CA GLY A 360 9.96 -21.29 -19.74
C GLY A 360 9.09 -20.15 -20.27
N ASP A 361 9.35 -18.92 -19.83
CA ASP A 361 8.60 -17.74 -20.28
C ASP A 361 8.74 -17.52 -21.80
N GLU A 362 7.64 -17.61 -22.54
CA GLU A 362 7.65 -17.48 -24.00
C GLU A 362 7.94 -16.04 -24.46
N LEU A 363 7.54 -15.03 -23.68
CA LEU A 363 7.73 -13.62 -24.03
C LEU A 363 9.15 -13.16 -23.67
N TYR A 364 9.66 -13.63 -22.53
CA TYR A 364 11.02 -13.33 -22.07
C TYR A 364 11.83 -14.62 -21.83
N PRO A 365 12.21 -15.34 -22.91
CA PRO A 365 12.96 -16.59 -22.79
C PRO A 365 14.40 -16.39 -22.31
N ILE A 366 14.92 -15.17 -22.44
CA ILE A 366 16.20 -14.72 -21.90
C ILE A 366 15.92 -13.68 -20.82
N ILE A 367 16.38 -13.96 -19.61
CA ILE A 367 16.20 -13.11 -18.41
C ILE A 367 17.53 -12.52 -17.96
N LEU A 368 17.47 -11.52 -17.09
CA LEU A 368 18.64 -10.95 -16.42
C LEU A 368 18.83 -11.57 -15.04
N THR A 369 20.04 -12.03 -14.77
CA THR A 369 20.48 -12.49 -13.45
C THR A 369 21.49 -11.54 -12.87
N TYR A 370 21.50 -11.46 -11.53
CA TYR A 370 22.35 -10.55 -10.78
C TYR A 370 23.15 -11.33 -9.73
N THR A 371 24.18 -10.69 -9.18
CA THR A 371 24.95 -11.26 -8.06
C THR A 371 24.26 -11.05 -6.71
N ASP A 372 23.44 -10.00 -6.58
CA ASP A 372 22.70 -9.64 -5.37
C ASP A 372 21.37 -8.98 -5.76
N VAL A 373 20.30 -9.27 -5.02
CA VAL A 373 18.94 -8.75 -5.33
C VAL A 373 18.79 -7.26 -5.03
N SER A 374 19.62 -6.71 -4.15
CA SER A 374 19.68 -5.26 -3.93
C SER A 374 20.28 -4.57 -5.15
N TYR A 375 21.31 -5.14 -5.78
CA TYR A 375 21.82 -4.63 -7.04
C TYR A 375 20.79 -4.73 -8.17
N ALA A 376 20.06 -5.85 -8.24
CA ALA A 376 18.92 -5.99 -9.16
C ALA A 376 17.90 -4.86 -8.94
N THR A 377 17.60 -4.51 -7.69
CA THR A 377 16.70 -3.40 -7.34
C THR A 377 17.22 -2.05 -7.84
N PHE A 378 18.52 -1.76 -7.70
CA PHE A 378 19.11 -0.50 -8.18
C PHE A 378 19.14 -0.42 -9.71
N TYR A 379 19.51 -1.51 -10.40
CA TYR A 379 19.42 -1.58 -11.85
C TYR A 379 17.98 -1.39 -12.35
N CYS A 380 17.00 -2.08 -11.75
CA CYS A 380 15.58 -1.87 -12.08
C CYS A 380 15.12 -0.45 -11.80
N GLY A 381 15.57 0.17 -10.70
CA GLY A 381 15.30 1.58 -10.40
C GLY A 381 15.84 2.50 -11.50
N TYR A 382 17.08 2.28 -11.95
CA TYR A 382 17.68 3.00 -13.07
C TYR A 382 16.89 2.82 -14.37
N TYR A 383 16.55 1.58 -14.75
CA TYR A 383 15.74 1.32 -15.95
C TYR A 383 14.39 2.04 -15.90
N SER A 384 13.74 2.00 -14.73
CA SER A 384 12.46 2.69 -14.51
C SER A 384 12.61 4.21 -14.70
N TYR A 385 13.67 4.80 -14.16
CA TYR A 385 13.88 6.24 -14.30
C TYR A 385 14.21 6.62 -15.75
N MET A 386 15.00 5.80 -16.45
CA MET A 386 15.32 6.01 -17.86
C MET A 386 14.08 5.90 -18.76
N VAL A 387 13.14 4.99 -18.48
CA VAL A 387 11.82 4.96 -19.17
C VAL A 387 11.10 6.29 -19.00
N LEU A 388 10.99 6.79 -17.76
CA LEU A 388 10.29 8.05 -17.48
C LEU A 388 10.95 9.25 -18.19
N ILE A 389 12.28 9.31 -18.18
CA ILE A 389 13.04 10.37 -18.85
C ILE A 389 12.85 10.30 -20.37
N HIS A 390 12.98 9.12 -20.98
CA HIS A 390 12.85 8.98 -22.42
C HIS A 390 11.41 9.20 -22.91
N GLU A 391 10.40 8.78 -22.14
CA GLU A 391 9.01 9.10 -22.46
C GLU A 391 8.77 10.62 -22.38
N LEU A 392 9.33 11.30 -21.37
CA LEU A 392 9.26 12.76 -21.28
C LEU A 392 9.95 13.48 -22.44
N LEU A 393 11.15 13.06 -22.83
CA LEU A 393 11.87 13.64 -23.96
C LEU A 393 11.10 13.44 -25.28
N LYS A 394 10.51 12.25 -25.47
CA LYS A 394 9.62 11.93 -26.59
C LYS A 394 8.39 12.84 -26.60
N THR A 395 7.69 12.98 -25.47
CA THR A 395 6.52 13.87 -25.35
C THR A 395 6.88 15.34 -25.62
N CYS A 396 8.10 15.77 -25.27
CA CYS A 396 8.60 17.11 -25.59
C CYS A 396 9.03 17.29 -27.06
N GLY A 397 9.00 16.23 -27.88
CA GLY A 397 9.47 16.29 -29.27
C GLY A 397 10.98 16.47 -29.42
N TYR A 398 11.77 16.11 -28.40
CA TYR A 398 13.23 16.18 -28.48
C TYR A 398 13.77 15.11 -29.45
N PRO A 399 14.74 15.42 -30.32
CA PRO A 399 15.26 14.48 -31.29
C PRO A 399 16.03 13.33 -30.64
N GLY A 400 15.82 12.11 -31.14
CA GLY A 400 16.54 10.91 -30.73
C GLY A 400 15.68 9.66 -30.83
N GLU A 401 16.27 8.50 -30.54
CA GLU A 401 15.59 7.20 -30.59
C GLU A 401 14.81 6.90 -29.30
N HIS A 402 14.07 7.88 -28.77
CA HIS A 402 13.44 7.77 -27.46
C HIS A 402 12.41 6.65 -27.35
N GLU A 403 11.65 6.40 -28.40
CA GLU A 403 10.69 5.28 -28.45
C GLU A 403 11.40 3.91 -28.36
N ALA A 404 12.53 3.76 -29.05
CA ALA A 404 13.35 2.56 -28.95
C ALA A 404 13.97 2.40 -27.56
N MET A 405 14.43 3.50 -26.94
CA MET A 405 14.99 3.48 -25.59
C MET A 405 13.94 3.15 -24.52
N VAL A 406 12.71 3.68 -24.64
CA VAL A 406 11.58 3.31 -23.77
C VAL A 406 11.31 1.81 -23.85
N THR A 407 11.25 1.27 -25.07
CA THR A 407 11.07 -0.17 -25.30
C THR A 407 12.21 -0.99 -24.69
N TYR A 408 13.45 -0.57 -24.93
CA TYR A 408 14.65 -1.24 -24.41
C TYR A 408 14.62 -1.32 -22.87
N PHE A 409 14.44 -0.19 -22.18
CA PHE A 409 14.46 -0.18 -20.71
C PHE A 409 13.24 -0.87 -20.09
N ARG A 410 12.05 -0.76 -20.72
CA ARG A 410 10.88 -1.56 -20.33
C ARG A 410 11.21 -3.05 -20.38
N ASP A 411 11.86 -3.53 -21.44
CA ASP A 411 12.21 -4.93 -21.57
C ASP A 411 13.31 -5.33 -20.57
N GLN A 412 14.25 -4.45 -20.23
CA GLN A 412 15.20 -4.73 -19.14
C GLN A 412 14.47 -4.94 -17.79
N ILE A 413 13.44 -4.14 -17.48
CA ILE A 413 12.62 -4.32 -16.29
C ILE A 413 11.92 -5.69 -16.33
N CYS A 414 11.26 -6.03 -17.43
CA CYS A 414 10.55 -7.29 -17.58
C CYS A 414 11.48 -8.51 -17.51
N LYS A 415 12.65 -8.47 -18.17
CA LYS A 415 13.68 -9.51 -18.08
C LYS A 415 14.23 -9.70 -16.67
N SER A 416 14.12 -8.69 -15.81
CA SER A 416 14.58 -8.76 -14.41
C SER A 416 13.56 -9.39 -13.47
N VAL A 417 12.32 -9.60 -13.90
CA VAL A 417 11.22 -10.05 -13.04
C VAL A 417 11.54 -11.39 -12.39
N GLU A 418 11.95 -12.40 -13.18
CA GLU A 418 12.17 -13.76 -12.66
C GLU A 418 13.20 -13.79 -11.52
N TYR A 419 14.28 -13.02 -11.64
CA TYR A 419 15.31 -12.94 -10.59
C TYR A 419 14.89 -12.02 -9.44
N ASN A 420 14.38 -10.82 -9.72
CA ASN A 420 14.20 -9.78 -8.70
C ASN A 420 12.89 -9.93 -7.90
N SER A 421 11.92 -10.70 -8.42
CA SER A 421 10.64 -10.94 -7.75
C SER A 421 10.62 -12.17 -6.85
N VAL A 422 11.76 -12.80 -6.59
CA VAL A 422 11.86 -13.96 -5.69
C VAL A 422 11.63 -13.58 -4.22
N GLY A 423 11.18 -14.53 -3.40
CA GLY A 423 11.01 -14.35 -1.96
C GLY A 423 9.85 -13.41 -1.58
N VAL A 424 9.65 -13.22 -0.26
CA VAL A 424 8.51 -12.46 0.28
C VAL A 424 8.55 -10.98 -0.16
N MET A 425 9.76 -10.43 -0.29
CA MET A 425 9.97 -9.02 -0.67
C MET A 425 10.04 -8.80 -2.19
N GLY A 426 9.96 -9.86 -2.99
CA GLY A 426 9.99 -9.76 -4.45
C GLY A 426 8.96 -8.79 -5.04
N PRO A 427 7.68 -8.91 -4.68
CA PRO A 427 6.66 -7.94 -5.10
C PRO A 427 6.98 -6.51 -4.69
N TYR A 428 7.47 -6.28 -3.46
CA TYR A 428 7.85 -4.95 -2.99
C TYR A 428 8.97 -4.34 -3.84
N ARG A 429 9.96 -5.14 -4.27
CA ARG A 429 11.06 -4.69 -5.14
C ARG A 429 10.61 -4.39 -6.57
N MET A 430 9.63 -5.14 -7.09
CA MET A 430 9.19 -5.04 -8.48
C MET A 430 7.92 -4.20 -8.69
N ALA A 431 7.21 -3.81 -7.64
CA ALA A 431 5.95 -3.07 -7.75
C ALA A 431 6.09 -1.78 -8.58
N PHE A 432 7.04 -0.93 -8.23
CA PHE A 432 7.28 0.32 -8.96
C PHE A 432 7.81 0.09 -10.39
N PRO A 433 8.88 -0.71 -10.61
CA PRO A 433 9.35 -0.97 -11.97
C PRO A 433 8.26 -1.54 -12.89
N LEU A 434 7.42 -2.46 -12.40
CA LEU A 434 6.32 -3.00 -13.18
C LEU A 434 5.21 -1.98 -13.44
N HIS A 435 4.94 -1.04 -12.53
CA HIS A 435 4.06 0.09 -12.81
C HIS A 435 4.59 0.92 -13.97
N VAL A 436 5.86 1.30 -13.94
CA VAL A 436 6.47 2.09 -15.03
C VAL A 436 6.44 1.33 -16.34
N ALA A 437 6.82 0.05 -16.34
CA ALA A 437 6.78 -0.79 -17.53
C ALA A 437 5.37 -0.96 -18.09
N PHE A 438 4.36 -1.08 -17.22
CA PHE A 438 2.95 -1.24 -17.60
C PHE A 438 2.38 -0.02 -18.33
N GLU A 439 2.75 1.19 -17.90
CA GLU A 439 2.29 2.44 -18.52
C GLU A 439 2.74 2.53 -19.98
N VAL A 440 3.98 2.11 -20.29
CA VAL A 440 4.58 2.19 -21.63
C VAL A 440 4.53 0.88 -22.43
N ALA A 441 3.86 -0.16 -21.91
CA ALA A 441 3.80 -1.48 -22.53
C ALA A 441 2.84 -1.51 -23.73
N ASP A 442 3.25 -2.25 -24.77
CA ASP A 442 2.35 -2.71 -25.83
C ASP A 442 1.31 -3.73 -25.28
N PRO A 443 0.22 -4.04 -26.01
CA PRO A 443 -0.84 -4.92 -25.50
C PRO A 443 -0.38 -6.31 -25.04
N VAL A 444 0.63 -6.89 -25.70
CA VAL A 444 1.14 -8.23 -25.36
C VAL A 444 1.91 -8.16 -24.04
N THR A 445 2.87 -7.24 -23.96
CA THR A 445 3.65 -7.00 -22.75
C THR A 445 2.77 -6.58 -21.58
N ARG A 446 1.75 -5.75 -21.81
CA ARG A 446 0.80 -5.31 -20.79
C ARG A 446 0.03 -6.48 -20.19
N SER A 447 -0.46 -7.39 -21.03
CA SER A 447 -1.13 -8.63 -20.58
C SER A 447 -0.19 -9.50 -19.74
N TRP A 448 1.07 -9.64 -20.18
CA TRP A 448 2.08 -10.37 -19.43
C TRP A 448 2.34 -9.77 -18.04
N ILE A 449 2.48 -8.44 -17.94
CA ILE A 449 2.68 -7.75 -16.66
C ILE A 449 1.47 -7.97 -15.74
N LEU A 450 0.24 -7.88 -16.24
CA LEU A 450 -0.97 -8.12 -15.44
C LEU A 450 -1.03 -9.54 -14.86
N ASN A 451 -0.54 -10.54 -15.60
CA ASN A 451 -0.47 -11.91 -15.10
C ASN A 451 0.56 -12.05 -13.97
N ARG A 452 1.69 -11.34 -14.05
CA ARG A 452 2.69 -11.32 -12.97
C ARG A 452 2.17 -10.58 -11.73
N LEU A 453 1.49 -9.46 -11.91
CA LEU A 453 0.89 -8.70 -10.81
C LEU A 453 -0.21 -9.51 -10.09
N GLU A 454 -1.02 -10.27 -10.82
CA GLU A 454 -1.99 -11.19 -10.23
C GLU A 454 -1.30 -12.24 -9.33
N GLN A 455 -0.16 -12.79 -9.75
CA GLN A 455 0.62 -13.71 -8.92
C GLN A 455 1.11 -13.03 -7.63
N PHE A 456 1.57 -11.78 -7.73
CA PHE A 456 2.05 -10.98 -6.60
C PHE A 456 0.95 -10.57 -5.65
N SER A 457 -0.27 -10.32 -6.15
CA SER A 457 -1.43 -9.88 -5.36
C SER A 457 -1.81 -10.86 -4.24
N ASN A 458 -1.38 -12.13 -4.35
CA ASN A 458 -1.52 -13.13 -3.30
C ASN A 458 -0.71 -12.83 -2.04
N ILE A 459 0.34 -12.01 -2.10
CA ILE A 459 1.22 -11.73 -0.96
C ILE A 459 1.35 -10.21 -0.76
N TYR A 460 1.12 -9.42 -1.81
CA TYR A 460 1.34 -7.99 -1.85
C TYR A 460 0.11 -7.29 -2.40
N ALA A 461 -0.70 -6.72 -1.52
CA ALA A 461 -1.98 -6.10 -1.87
C ALA A 461 -1.84 -4.96 -2.88
N ALA A 462 -0.73 -4.21 -2.84
CA ALA A 462 -0.51 -3.13 -3.79
C ALA A 462 -0.32 -3.61 -5.25
N ALA A 463 -0.08 -4.90 -5.50
CA ALA A 463 -0.03 -5.47 -6.85
C ALA A 463 -1.41 -5.83 -7.45
N GLN A 464 -2.51 -5.51 -6.78
CA GLN A 464 -3.86 -5.74 -7.29
C GLN A 464 -4.12 -5.01 -8.62
N ARG A 465 -4.85 -5.65 -9.53
CA ARG A 465 -5.13 -5.09 -10.88
C ARG A 465 -5.83 -3.74 -10.83
N GLU A 466 -6.63 -3.51 -9.80
CA GLU A 466 -7.35 -2.27 -9.55
C GLU A 466 -6.40 -1.06 -9.39
N ASN A 467 -5.15 -1.28 -8.97
CA ASN A 467 -4.11 -0.25 -8.90
C ASN A 467 -3.46 0.08 -10.24
N TYR A 468 -3.68 -0.76 -11.26
CA TYR A 468 -3.07 -0.65 -12.59
C TYR A 468 -4.13 -0.29 -13.62
N GLN A 469 -4.97 0.69 -13.31
CA GLN A 469 -5.76 1.38 -14.32
C GLN A 469 -4.82 2.31 -15.07
N THR A 470 -4.74 2.16 -16.39
CA THR A 470 -3.91 3.02 -17.25
C THR A 470 -4.23 4.47 -16.96
N ILE A 471 -3.22 5.22 -16.52
CA ILE A 471 -3.33 6.67 -16.35
C ILE A 471 -3.05 7.36 -17.71
N LEU A 472 -2.40 6.64 -18.64
CA LEU A 472 -2.18 7.00 -20.05
C LEU A 472 -3.33 6.60 -20.98
#